data_AF-A0A242A6Z4-F1
#
_entry.id   AF-A0A242A6Z4-F1
#
_cell.length_a   1.000
_cell.length_b   1.000
_cell.length_c   1.000
_cell.angle_alpha   90.00
_cell.angle_beta   90.00
_cell.angle_gamma   90.00
#
_symmetry.space_group_name_H-M   'P 1'
#
loop_
_entity.id
_entity.type
_entity.pdbx_description
1 polymer ?
#
loop_
_entity_poly.entity_id
_entity_poly.type
_entity_poly.pdbx_seq_one_letter_code
_entity_poly.pdbx_strand_id
1 'polypeptide(L)'
;MVDASLDLVLKKGYSFILDGTFATSKVNQNVERALKKNYNVLVYYVYQDPFIAWDFTKKREEIEGRFVPKERFINAFFQSRKNLMRVKVKFLDKVVINILVKDFQHTISDILMDIDNVN
;
A
#
# COMPACT_ATOMS: atom_id res chain seq x y z
N MET A 1 -10.68 14.57 -5.26
CA MET A 1 -9.55 15.38 -4.77
C MET A 1 -8.21 14.65 -4.94
N VAL A 2 -8.08 13.40 -4.46
CA VAL A 2 -6.85 12.59 -4.62
C VAL A 2 -6.51 12.36 -6.10
N ASP A 3 -7.48 11.92 -6.92
CA ASP A 3 -7.24 11.66 -8.35
C ASP A 3 -6.74 12.92 -9.09
N ALA A 4 -7.40 14.07 -8.91
CA ALA A 4 -6.97 15.32 -9.54
C ALA A 4 -5.57 15.78 -9.09
N SER A 5 -5.21 15.54 -7.82
CA SER A 5 -3.87 15.87 -7.30
C SER A 5 -2.82 14.94 -7.92
N LEU A 6 -3.11 13.64 -8.00
CA LEU A 6 -2.26 12.65 -8.66
C LEU A 6 -2.06 13.01 -10.15
N ASP A 7 -3.12 13.40 -10.84
CA ASP A 7 -3.06 13.83 -12.23
C ASP A 7 -2.12 15.02 -12.42
N LEU A 8 -2.19 16.00 -11.51
CA LEU A 8 -1.35 17.20 -11.56
C LEU A 8 0.13 16.87 -11.32
N VAL A 9 0.46 16.09 -10.29
CA VAL A 9 1.86 15.72 -10.01
C VAL A 9 2.45 14.90 -11.15
N LEU A 10 1.70 13.92 -11.68
CA LEU A 10 2.11 13.12 -12.84
C LEU A 10 2.34 14.00 -14.07
N LYS A 11 1.47 14.99 -14.32
CA LYS A 11 1.62 15.93 -15.43
C LYS A 11 2.86 16.84 -15.26
N LYS A 12 3.18 17.22 -14.03
CA LYS A 12 4.27 18.16 -13.72
C LYS A 12 5.64 17.49 -13.54
N GLY A 13 5.69 16.16 -13.37
CA GLY A 13 6.95 15.45 -13.19
C GLY A 13 7.49 15.49 -11.76
N TYR A 14 6.65 15.81 -10.77
CA TYR A 14 7.10 15.87 -9.37
C TYR A 14 7.15 14.49 -8.73
N SER A 15 8.22 14.19 -8.00
CA SER A 15 8.25 13.05 -7.07
C SER A 15 7.21 13.23 -5.97
N PHE A 16 6.54 12.15 -5.58
CA PHE A 16 5.50 12.18 -4.55
C PHE A 16 5.45 10.86 -3.79
N ILE A 17 4.80 10.90 -2.62
CA ILE A 17 4.40 9.72 -1.85
C ILE A 17 2.88 9.66 -1.89
N LEU A 18 2.33 8.51 -2.28
CA LEU A 18 0.90 8.23 -2.24
C LEU A 18 0.62 7.22 -1.14
N ASP A 19 0.19 7.72 0.02
CA ASP A 19 -0.24 6.88 1.13
C ASP A 19 -1.69 6.39 0.94
N GLY A 20 -1.92 5.12 1.26
CA GLY A 20 -3.23 4.51 1.13
C GLY A 20 -3.22 3.00 1.40
N THR A 21 -4.41 2.43 1.50
CA THR A 21 -4.58 1.01 1.89
C THR A 21 -4.15 0.01 0.81
N PHE A 22 -3.84 0.47 -0.40
CA PHE A 22 -3.59 -0.38 -1.58
C PHE A 22 -4.72 -1.38 -1.93
N ALA A 23 -5.90 -1.24 -1.32
CA ALA A 23 -7.02 -2.17 -1.46
C ALA A 23 -7.99 -1.83 -2.61
N THR A 24 -7.82 -0.66 -3.25
CA THR A 24 -8.74 -0.20 -4.30
C THR A 24 -8.42 -0.82 -5.65
N SER A 25 -9.43 -0.96 -6.52
CA SER A 25 -9.24 -1.45 -7.89
C SER A 25 -8.38 -0.52 -8.76
N LYS A 26 -8.29 0.77 -8.41
CA LYS A 26 -7.53 1.80 -9.13
C LYS A 26 -6.01 1.67 -9.02
N VAL A 27 -5.51 0.89 -8.07
CA VAL A 27 -4.07 0.72 -7.82
C VAL A 27 -3.30 0.38 -9.11
N ASN A 28 -3.78 -0.61 -9.86
CA ASN A 28 -3.12 -1.02 -11.11
C ASN A 28 -3.10 0.10 -12.15
N GLN A 29 -4.17 0.89 -12.24
CA GLN A 29 -4.24 2.03 -13.16
C GLN A 29 -3.28 3.13 -12.72
N ASN A 30 -3.19 3.42 -11.43
CA ASN A 30 -2.28 4.45 -10.91
C ASN A 30 -0.81 4.10 -11.16
N VAL A 31 -0.41 2.85 -10.92
CA VAL A 31 0.95 2.35 -11.24
C VAL A 31 1.21 2.45 -12.74
N GLU A 32 0.29 1.98 -13.58
CA GLU A 32 0.45 2.03 -15.04
C GLU A 32 0.61 3.47 -15.55
N ARG A 33 -0.16 4.41 -14.99
CA ARG A 33 -0.10 5.84 -15.34
C ARG A 33 1.23 6.47 -14.94
N ALA A 34 1.79 6.11 -13.79
CA ALA A 34 3.10 6.57 -13.35
C ALA A 34 4.21 6.04 -14.27
N LEU A 35 4.20 4.74 -14.57
CA LEU A 35 5.16 4.11 -15.48
C LEU A 35 5.11 4.73 -16.89
N LYS A 36 3.92 5.00 -17.42
CA LYS A 36 3.74 5.70 -18.72
C LYS A 36 4.31 7.12 -18.75
N LYS A 37 4.58 7.71 -17.58
CA LYS A 37 5.23 9.02 -17.43
C LYS A 37 6.70 8.90 -17.01
N ASN A 38 7.31 7.72 -17.19
CA ASN A 38 8.71 7.43 -16.88
C ASN A 38 9.09 7.63 -15.40
N TYR A 39 8.13 7.42 -14.49
CA TYR A 39 8.44 7.40 -13.06
C TYR A 39 9.06 6.06 -12.67
N ASN A 40 10.04 6.12 -11.76
CA ASN A 40 10.43 4.95 -10.97
C ASN A 40 9.37 4.72 -9.90
N VAL A 41 8.75 3.53 -9.89
CA VAL A 41 7.68 3.20 -8.94
C VAL A 41 8.23 2.27 -7.87
N LEU A 42 8.19 2.75 -6.63
CA LEU A 42 8.54 1.99 -5.43
C LEU A 42 7.28 1.82 -4.58
N VAL A 43 7.02 0.59 -4.15
CA VAL A 43 5.92 0.27 -3.23
C VAL A 43 6.53 -0.20 -1.92
N TYR A 44 6.26 0.53 -0.84
CA TYR A 44 6.55 0.09 0.52
C TYR A 44 5.28 -0.46 1.15
N TYR A 45 5.18 -1.78 1.23
CA TYR A 45 4.05 -2.47 1.81
C TYR A 45 4.32 -2.82 3.27
N VAL A 46 3.58 -2.21 4.19
CA VAL A 46 3.73 -2.49 5.63
C VAL A 46 2.80 -3.64 6.00
N TYR A 47 3.39 -4.77 6.39
CA TYR A 47 2.67 -5.91 6.91
C TYR A 47 2.70 -5.92 8.45
N GLN A 48 1.53 -6.17 9.04
CA GLN A 48 1.35 -6.42 10.46
C GLN A 48 0.36 -7.58 10.59
N ASP A 49 0.57 -8.45 11.58
CA ASP A 49 -0.42 -9.45 11.98
C ASP A 49 -1.82 -8.81 12.11
N PRO A 50 -2.87 -9.42 11.53
CA PRO A 50 -4.19 -8.81 11.45
C PRO A 50 -4.86 -8.63 12.82
N PHE A 51 -4.56 -9.46 13.82
CA PHE A 51 -5.12 -9.29 15.17
C PHE A 51 -4.52 -8.06 15.85
N ILE A 52 -3.20 -7.89 15.72
CA ILE A 52 -2.49 -6.71 16.23
C ILE A 52 -2.98 -5.44 15.51
N ALA A 53 -3.01 -5.44 14.18
CA ALA A 53 -3.44 -4.29 13.39
C ALA A 53 -4.90 -3.91 13.68
N TRP A 54 -5.78 -4.89 13.92
CA TRP A 54 -7.16 -4.64 14.32
C TRP A 54 -7.25 -4.04 15.71
N ASP A 55 -6.43 -4.50 16.66
CA ASP A 55 -6.38 -3.92 18.00
C ASP A 55 -5.98 -2.44 17.98
N PHE A 56 -4.96 -2.10 17.17
CA PHE A 56 -4.58 -0.70 16.95
C PHE A 56 -5.67 0.12 16.26
N THR A 57 -6.42 -0.48 15.33
CA THR A 57 -7.54 0.20 14.66
C THR A 57 -8.61 0.60 15.68
N LYS A 58 -8.97 -0.29 16.61
CA LYS A 58 -9.92 0.02 17.70
C LYS A 58 -9.39 1.09 18.66
N LYS A 59 -8.13 1.00 19.08
CA LYS A 59 -7.50 2.02 19.95
C LYS A 59 -7.51 3.41 19.30
N ARG A 60 -7.27 3.48 17.98
CA ARG A 60 -7.34 4.75 17.23
C ARG A 60 -8.77 5.27 17.10
N GLU A 61 -9.78 4.41 17.07
CA GLU A 61 -11.16 4.85 17.12
C GLU A 61 -11.47 5.56 18.44
N GLU A 62 -11.01 5.01 19.56
CA GLU A 62 -11.18 5.62 20.89
C GLU A 62 -10.47 6.98 21.03
N ILE A 63 -9.27 7.12 20.45
CA ILE A 63 -8.44 8.32 20.58
C ILE A 63 -8.76 9.38 19.51
N GLU A 64 -8.93 8.97 18.25
CA GLU A 64 -9.08 9.86 17.09
C GLU A 64 -10.53 10.00 16.60
N GLY A 65 -11.47 9.19 17.12
CA GLY A 65 -12.87 9.16 16.65
C GLY A 65 -13.06 8.57 15.26
N ARG A 66 -12.04 7.90 14.70
CA ARG A 66 -12.08 7.31 13.36
C ARG A 66 -12.62 5.88 13.38
N PHE A 67 -13.94 5.74 13.28
CA PHE A 67 -14.57 4.44 13.13
C PHE A 67 -14.19 3.75 11.82
N VAL A 68 -13.71 2.52 11.92
CA VAL A 68 -13.47 1.63 10.77
C VAL A 68 -14.25 0.34 10.97
N PRO A 69 -15.28 0.05 10.14
CA PRO A 69 -16.01 -1.21 10.22
C PRO A 69 -15.08 -2.42 10.07
N LYS A 70 -15.32 -3.47 10.85
CA LYS A 70 -14.50 -4.69 10.83
C LYS A 70 -14.44 -5.33 9.45
N GLU A 71 -15.56 -5.37 8.73
CA GLU A 71 -15.66 -5.89 7.37
C GLU A 71 -14.80 -5.07 6.42
N ARG A 72 -14.74 -3.74 6.61
CA ARG A 72 -13.91 -2.84 5.81
C ARG A 72 -12.42 -3.09 6.08
N PHE A 73 -12.04 -3.32 7.33
CA PHE A 73 -10.67 -3.70 7.68
C PHE A 73 -10.27 -5.04 7.05
N ILE A 74 -11.09 -6.08 7.22
CA ILE A 74 -10.85 -7.41 6.66
C ILE A 74 -10.70 -7.33 5.13
N ASN A 75 -11.64 -6.64 4.47
CA ASN A 75 -11.58 -6.44 3.02
C ASN A 75 -10.31 -5.71 2.59
N ALA A 76 -9.94 -4.63 3.28
CA ALA A 76 -8.72 -3.90 2.97
C ALA A 76 -7.47 -4.79 3.11
N PHE A 77 -7.39 -5.59 4.17
CA PHE A 77 -6.26 -6.49 4.45
C PHE A 77 -6.07 -7.59 3.39
N PHE A 78 -7.16 -8.17 2.87
CA PHE A 78 -7.06 -9.17 1.80
C PHE A 78 -6.83 -8.53 0.44
N GLN A 79 -7.51 -7.42 0.12
CA GLN A 79 -7.40 -6.80 -1.19
C GLN A 79 -6.07 -6.10 -1.42
N SER A 80 -5.46 -5.53 -0.38
CA SER A 80 -4.12 -4.92 -0.48
C SER A 80 -3.09 -5.94 -0.98
N ARG A 81 -3.06 -7.14 -0.37
CA ARG A 81 -2.16 -8.24 -0.77
C ARG A 81 -2.45 -8.76 -2.17
N LYS A 82 -3.73 -8.95 -2.51
CA LYS A 82 -4.13 -9.34 -3.87
C LYS A 82 -3.66 -8.33 -4.91
N ASN A 83 -3.80 -7.04 -4.63
CA ASN A 83 -3.34 -5.98 -5.52
C ASN A 83 -1.81 -5.91 -5.59
N LEU A 84 -1.10 -6.13 -4.49
CA LEU A 84 0.36 -6.21 -4.46
C LEU A 84 0.88 -7.30 -5.40
N MET A 85 0.31 -8.51 -5.29
CA MET A 85 0.64 -9.63 -6.17
C MET A 85 0.33 -9.33 -7.63
N ARG A 86 -0.85 -8.74 -7.90
CA ARG A 86 -1.23 -8.36 -9.25
C ARG A 86 -0.27 -7.33 -9.85
N VAL A 87 0.18 -6.35 -9.06
CA VAL A 87 1.15 -5.33 -9.48
C VAL A 87 2.51 -5.98 -9.77
N LYS A 88 3.03 -6.83 -8.87
CA LYS A 88 4.31 -7.53 -9.10
C LYS A 88 4.26 -8.36 -10.38
N VAL A 89 3.22 -9.17 -10.56
CA VAL A 89 3.08 -10.03 -11.76
C VAL A 89 2.90 -9.21 -13.03
N LYS A 90 2.11 -8.13 -12.99
CA LYS A 90 1.80 -7.33 -14.18
C LYS A 90 2.97 -6.47 -14.64
N PHE A 91 3.74 -5.91 -13.71
CA PHE A 91 4.77 -4.92 -14.03
C PHE A 91 6.20 -5.41 -13.82
N LEU A 92 6.38 -6.59 -13.21
CA LEU A 92 7.65 -7.28 -13.03
C LEU A 92 8.73 -6.35 -12.45
N ASP A 93 9.84 -6.21 -13.16
CA ASP A 93 11.02 -5.41 -12.84
C ASP A 93 10.78 -3.90 -12.91
N LYS A 94 9.67 -3.45 -13.52
CA LYS A 94 9.34 -2.01 -13.62
C LYS A 94 8.85 -1.42 -12.30
N VAL A 95 8.50 -2.26 -11.33
CA VAL A 95 8.02 -1.83 -10.01
C VAL A 95 8.79 -2.56 -8.93
N VAL A 96 9.46 -1.81 -8.08
CA VAL A 96 10.15 -2.37 -6.91
C VAL A 96 9.17 -2.45 -5.76
N ILE A 97 9.05 -3.63 -5.16
CA ILE A 97 8.19 -3.86 -4.00
C ILE A 97 9.06 -4.24 -2.81
N ASN A 98 8.96 -3.44 -1.75
CA ASN A 98 9.59 -3.69 -0.47
C ASN A 98 8.51 -3.99 0.55
N ILE A 99 8.66 -5.07 1.32
CA ILE A 99 7.76 -5.40 2.43
C ILE A 99 8.47 -5.09 3.74
N LEU A 100 7.79 -4.29 4.57
CA LEU A 100 8.19 -3.99 5.94
C LEU A 100 7.31 -4.81 6.86
N VAL A 101 7.89 -5.81 7.53
CA VAL A 101 7.18 -6.60 8.54
C VAL A 101 7.40 -5.95 9.89
N LYS A 102 6.31 -5.63 10.58
CA LYS A 102 6.34 -5.09 11.94
C LYS A 102 6.16 -6.19 12.97
N ASP A 103 6.94 -6.15 14.04
CA ASP A 103 6.72 -6.98 15.22
C ASP A 103 5.61 -6.43 16.13
N PHE A 104 5.38 -7.11 17.26
CA PHE A 104 4.43 -6.75 18.30
C PHE A 104 4.73 -5.41 18.99
N GLN A 105 5.97 -4.91 18.91
CA GLN A 105 6.42 -3.65 19.52
C GLN A 105 6.41 -2.48 18.53
N HIS A 106 5.88 -2.68 17.31
CA HIS A 106 5.93 -1.71 16.21
C HIS A 106 7.35 -1.37 15.73
N THR A 107 8.35 -2.14 16.15
CA THR A 107 9.67 -2.09 15.53
C THR A 107 9.63 -2.86 14.21
N ILE A 108 10.48 -2.43 13.27
CA ILE A 108 10.66 -3.16 12.01
C ILE A 108 11.40 -4.44 12.37
N SER A 109 10.71 -5.58 12.26
CA SER A 109 11.31 -6.88 12.54
C SER A 109 12.15 -7.34 11.36
N ASP A 110 11.62 -7.15 10.14
CA ASP A 110 12.25 -7.58 8.90
C ASP A 110 11.95 -6.61 7.75
N ILE A 111 12.95 -6.42 6.88
CA ILE A 111 12.81 -5.71 5.61
C ILE A 111 13.09 -6.70 4.50
N LEU A 112 12.05 -7.04 3.74
CA LEU A 112 12.22 -7.81 2.51
C LEU A 112 12.32 -6.82 1.35
N MET A 113 13.53 -6.68 0.81
CA MET A 113 13.81 -5.78 -0.30
C MET A 113 13.69 -6.51 -1.63
N ASP A 114 13.09 -5.84 -2.61
CA ASP A 114 12.92 -6.31 -3.99
C ASP A 114 12.46 -7.76 -4.12
N ILE A 115 11.36 -8.10 -3.46
CA ILE A 115 10.90 -9.48 -3.42
C ILE A 115 10.38 -9.94 -4.79
N ASP A 116 10.82 -11.14 -5.20
CA ASP A 116 10.35 -11.80 -6.42
C ASP A 116 9.00 -12.50 -6.22
N ASN A 117 8.65 -12.86 -4.97
CA ASN A 117 7.41 -13.56 -4.66
C ASN A 117 6.87 -13.17 -3.27
N VAL A 118 5.55 -12.99 -3.15
CA VAL A 118 4.86 -12.78 -1.87
C VAL A 118 3.97 -14.00 -1.61
N ASN A 119 4.56 -15.04 -1.01
CA ASN A 119 3.81 -16.21 -0.52
C ASN A 119 3.61 -16.10 0.99
#